data_AF-A0AA37GWB0-F1
#
_entry.id   AF-A0AA37GWB0-F1
#
_cell.length_a   1.000
_cell.length_b   1.000
_cell.length_c   1.000
_cell.angle_alpha   90.00
_cell.angle_beta   90.00
_cell.angle_gamma   90.00
#
_symmetry.space_group_name_H-M   'P 1'
#
loop_
_entity.id
_entity.type
_entity.pdbx_description
1 polymer ?
#
loop_
_entity_poly.entity_id
_entity_poly.type
_entity_poly.pdbx_seq_one_letter_code
_entity_poly.pdbx_strand_id
1 'polypeptide(L)'
;MHESDAGSSSCAVIDEQRPASPPPIRRPPAHDNRITSAVEESLAIMEGFKPSDPALTLLLMPSLVIGTTCFDPAQQERVRAIVRSVRGYTGLRNCDRVVEVLEEVWRLMDFGDWLSVWDWQSVARRLGLDFLCT
;
A
#
# COMPACT_ATOMS: atom_id res chain seq x y z
N MET A 1 -34.35 -55.05 21.14
CA MET A 1 -33.05 -55.18 21.84
C MET A 1 -32.01 -55.50 20.78
N HIS A 2 -30.90 -54.75 20.80
CA HIS A 2 -29.81 -54.64 19.82
C HIS A 2 -30.22 -53.84 18.57
N GLU A 3 -29.82 -52.59 18.35
CA GLU A 3 -28.53 -51.86 18.41
C GLU A 3 -28.20 -51.41 16.98
N SER A 4 -27.72 -50.17 16.92
CA SER A 4 -27.57 -49.30 15.77
C SER A 4 -26.53 -49.80 14.77
N ASP A 5 -26.66 -49.40 13.51
CA ASP A 5 -25.48 -48.84 12.84
C ASP A 5 -25.87 -47.73 11.84
N ALA A 6 -25.14 -46.63 12.00
CA ALA A 6 -25.27 -45.40 11.27
C ALA A 6 -24.33 -45.39 10.06
N GLY A 7 -24.67 -44.58 9.05
CA GLY A 7 -23.67 -43.98 8.18
C GLY A 7 -23.74 -44.38 6.71
N SER A 8 -24.45 -43.58 5.92
CA SER A 8 -24.00 -43.28 4.56
C SER A 8 -24.56 -41.93 4.11
N SER A 9 -24.05 -40.84 4.70
CA SER A 9 -24.11 -39.54 4.03
C SER A 9 -22.93 -39.52 3.07
N SER A 10 -23.22 -39.67 1.77
CA SER A 10 -22.24 -39.57 0.69
C SER A 10 -21.49 -38.25 0.79
N CYS A 11 -20.24 -38.33 1.24
CA CYS A 11 -19.30 -37.23 1.23
C CYS A 11 -19.08 -36.74 -0.21
N ALA A 12 -18.81 -35.44 -0.29
CA ALA A 12 -18.49 -34.68 -1.48
C ALA A 12 -17.58 -35.46 -2.44
N VAL A 13 -18.00 -35.55 -3.70
CA VAL A 13 -17.11 -35.88 -4.79
C VAL A 13 -16.19 -34.67 -4.96
N ILE A 14 -15.00 -34.76 -4.37
CA ILE A 14 -13.95 -33.77 -4.55
C ILE A 14 -13.47 -33.98 -5.99
N ASP A 15 -13.75 -33.02 -6.85
CA ASP A 15 -13.27 -32.96 -8.23
C ASP A 15 -11.73 -32.80 -8.22
N GLU A 16 -11.02 -33.93 -8.11
CA GLU A 16 -9.55 -34.02 -8.06
C GLU A 16 -8.86 -33.61 -9.37
N GLN A 17 -9.59 -33.13 -10.37
CA GLN A 17 -9.05 -32.86 -11.72
C GLN A 17 -9.22 -31.44 -12.22
N ARG A 18 -9.62 -30.48 -11.37
CA ARG A 18 -9.45 -29.07 -11.73
C ARG A 18 -7.96 -28.73 -11.59
N PRO A 19 -7.22 -28.46 -12.70
CA PRO A 19 -5.84 -27.99 -12.57
C PRO A 19 -5.85 -26.75 -11.69
N ALA A 20 -5.06 -26.78 -10.62
CA ALA A 20 -4.89 -25.64 -9.74
C ALA A 20 -4.57 -24.42 -10.61
N SER A 21 -5.29 -23.32 -10.38
CA SER A 21 -4.97 -22.07 -11.07
C SER A 21 -3.48 -21.80 -10.88
N PRO A 22 -2.74 -21.45 -11.94
CA PRO A 22 -1.33 -21.11 -11.78
C PRO A 22 -1.22 -20.08 -10.66
N PRO A 23 -0.19 -20.18 -9.78
CA PRO A 23 -0.03 -19.21 -8.71
C PRO A 23 -0.11 -17.81 -9.33
N PRO A 24 -0.93 -16.90 -8.77
CA PRO A 24 -1.09 -15.56 -9.33
C PRO A 24 0.31 -15.01 -9.57
N ILE A 25 0.56 -14.44 -10.74
CA ILE A 25 1.87 -13.90 -11.10
C ILE A 25 2.23 -12.85 -10.04
N ARG A 26 3.03 -13.24 -9.03
CA ARG A 26 3.44 -12.41 -7.89
C ARG A 26 4.77 -11.74 -8.19
N ARG A 27 4.97 -11.29 -9.42
CA ARG A 27 6.09 -10.40 -9.71
C ARG A 27 5.60 -8.98 -9.41
N PRO A 28 6.43 -8.12 -8.80
CA PRO A 28 6.18 -6.70 -8.95
C PRO A 28 6.01 -6.43 -10.45
N PRO A 29 5.19 -5.46 -10.87
CA PRO A 29 5.41 -4.89 -12.19
C PRO A 29 6.85 -4.40 -12.14
N ALA A 30 7.78 -5.21 -12.65
CA ALA A 30 9.17 -4.84 -12.80
C ALA A 30 9.13 -3.71 -13.83
N HIS A 31 8.98 -2.49 -13.30
CA HIS A 31 9.08 -1.24 -14.01
C HIS A 31 8.04 -1.16 -15.14
N ASP A 32 6.75 -1.11 -14.79
CA ASP A 32 5.83 -0.47 -15.73
C ASP A 32 6.29 0.99 -15.87
N ASN A 33 6.92 1.28 -17.00
CA ASN A 33 7.47 2.60 -17.29
C ASN A 33 6.43 3.71 -17.11
N ARG A 34 5.14 3.40 -17.28
CA ARG A 34 4.06 4.36 -17.04
C ARG A 34 3.93 4.71 -15.56
N ILE A 35 4.04 3.73 -14.67
CA ILE A 35 4.02 3.95 -13.22
C ILE A 35 5.27 4.72 -12.81
N THR A 36 6.45 4.31 -13.30
CA THR A 36 7.70 5.02 -13.01
C THR A 36 7.62 6.49 -13.46
N SER A 37 7.20 6.76 -14.70
CA SER A 37 7.02 8.13 -15.19
C SER A 37 6.00 8.92 -14.37
N ALA A 38 4.86 8.32 -14.03
CA ALA A 38 3.84 8.98 -13.23
C ALA A 38 4.35 9.35 -11.83
N VAL A 39 5.13 8.48 -11.19
CA VAL A 39 5.77 8.75 -9.90
C VAL A 39 6.78 9.89 -10.04
N GLU A 40 7.69 9.81 -11.02
CA GLU A 40 8.72 10.83 -11.23
C GLU A 40 8.14 12.22 -11.51
N GLU A 41 7.14 12.31 -12.39
CA GLU A 41 6.46 13.55 -12.72
C GLU A 41 5.67 14.10 -11.52
N SER A 42 4.98 13.24 -10.77
CA SER A 42 4.25 13.65 -9.57
C SER A 42 5.19 14.21 -8.51
N LEU A 43 6.33 13.54 -8.27
CA LEU A 43 7.33 14.02 -7.32
C LEU A 43 7.91 15.37 -7.77
N ALA A 44 8.22 15.54 -9.06
CA ALA A 44 8.71 16.80 -9.59
C ALA A 44 7.71 17.96 -9.41
N ILE A 45 6.40 17.70 -9.62
CA ILE A 45 5.35 18.70 -9.38
C ILE A 45 5.28 19.04 -7.88
N MET A 46 5.27 18.03 -7.01
CA MET A 46 5.13 18.21 -5.57
C MET A 46 6.34 18.91 -4.93
N GLU A 47 7.53 18.73 -5.48
CA GLU A 47 8.75 19.44 -5.07
C GLU A 47 8.77 20.92 -5.48
N GLY A 48 7.96 21.30 -6.47
CA GLY A 48 7.90 22.68 -6.99
C GLY A 48 7.22 23.67 -6.03
N PHE A 49 6.48 23.20 -5.03
CA PHE A 49 5.78 24.07 -4.09
C PHE A 49 6.73 24.67 -3.07
N LYS A 50 6.64 25.99 -2.87
CA LYS A 50 7.44 26.69 -1.85
C LYS A 50 6.94 26.32 -0.45
N PRO A 51 7.79 26.36 0.59
CA PRO A 51 7.37 26.09 1.98
C PRO A 51 6.23 26.96 2.52
N SER A 52 5.95 28.12 1.89
CA SER A 52 4.86 29.03 2.24
C SER A 52 3.62 28.91 1.35
N ASP A 53 3.60 27.95 0.42
CA ASP A 53 2.53 27.79 -0.56
C ASP A 53 1.29 27.14 0.08
N PRO A 54 0.09 27.76 0.00
CA PRO A 54 -1.13 27.17 0.54
C PRO A 54 -1.51 25.83 -0.10
N ALA A 55 -1.01 25.51 -1.30
CA ALA A 55 -1.22 24.20 -1.93
C ALA A 55 -0.67 23.05 -1.07
N LEU A 56 0.31 23.29 -0.19
CA LEU A 56 0.84 22.28 0.74
C LEU A 56 -0.26 21.68 1.65
N THR A 57 -1.35 22.39 1.91
CA THR A 57 -2.50 21.87 2.67
C THR A 57 -3.20 20.69 1.99
N LEU A 58 -3.05 20.55 0.67
CA LEU A 58 -3.71 19.52 -0.13
C LEU A 58 -2.81 18.32 -0.41
N LEU A 59 -1.52 18.39 -0.10
CA LEU A 59 -0.55 17.40 -0.57
C LEU A 59 -0.43 16.16 0.32
N LEU A 60 -0.98 16.15 1.54
CA LEU A 60 -0.78 15.01 2.44
C LEU A 60 -1.31 13.68 1.87
N MET A 61 -2.52 13.70 1.29
CA MET A 61 -3.11 12.53 0.63
C MET A 61 -2.37 12.12 -0.65
N PRO A 62 -2.09 13.04 -1.60
CA PRO A 62 -1.23 12.76 -2.74
C PRO A 62 0.13 12.18 -2.36
N SER A 63 0.78 12.69 -1.31
CA SER A 63 2.08 12.18 -0.83
C SER A 63 1.99 10.73 -0.40
N LEU A 64 0.92 10.33 0.29
CA LEU A 64 0.73 8.93 0.64
C LEU A 64 0.53 8.07 -0.61
N VAL A 65 -0.41 8.44 -1.48
CA VAL A 65 -0.74 7.64 -2.66
C VAL A 65 0.48 7.43 -3.55
N ILE A 66 1.23 8.50 -3.86
CA ILE A 66 2.47 8.40 -4.64
C ILE A 66 3.55 7.63 -3.88
N GLY A 67 3.66 7.81 -2.57
CA GLY A 67 4.60 7.06 -1.74
C GLY A 67 4.38 5.56 -1.77
N THR A 68 3.12 5.10 -1.84
CA THR A 68 2.80 3.65 -1.95
C THR A 68 3.27 3.01 -3.26
N THR A 69 3.69 3.80 -4.24
CA THR A 69 4.27 3.32 -5.50
C THR A 69 5.75 3.70 -5.67
N CYS A 70 6.42 4.17 -4.61
CA CYS A 70 7.85 4.49 -4.62
C CYS A 70 8.70 3.24 -4.35
N PHE A 71 9.10 2.54 -5.41
CA PHE A 71 9.91 1.33 -5.32
C PHE A 71 11.41 1.61 -5.16
N ASP A 72 11.86 2.82 -5.51
CA ASP A 72 13.27 3.23 -5.40
C ASP A 72 13.50 4.05 -4.11
N PRO A 73 14.54 3.74 -3.29
CA PRO A 73 14.87 4.51 -2.09
C PRO A 73 15.03 6.03 -2.32
N ALA A 74 15.49 6.46 -3.49
CA ALA A 74 15.59 7.87 -3.84
C ALA A 74 14.21 8.52 -3.96
N GLN A 75 13.21 7.83 -4.51
CA GLN A 75 11.83 8.30 -4.56
C GLN A 75 11.23 8.39 -3.15
N GLN A 76 11.52 7.40 -2.30
CA GLN A 76 11.06 7.37 -0.91
C GLN A 76 11.58 8.58 -0.12
N GLU A 77 12.86 8.94 -0.30
CA GLU A 77 13.43 10.12 0.36
C GLU A 77 12.79 11.43 -0.12
N ARG A 78 12.49 11.53 -1.41
CA ARG A 78 11.77 12.68 -1.98
C ARG A 78 10.37 12.81 -1.35
N VAL A 79 9.64 11.71 -1.20
CA VAL A 79 8.35 11.70 -0.49
C VAL A 79 8.50 12.15 0.96
N ARG A 80 9.50 11.65 1.70
CA ARG A 80 9.77 12.12 3.07
C ARG A 80 10.02 13.62 3.13
N ALA A 81 10.77 14.18 2.18
CA ALA A 81 11.01 15.62 2.10
C ALA A 81 9.73 16.42 1.83
N ILE A 82 8.88 15.95 0.92
CA ILE A 82 7.58 16.58 0.63
C ILE A 82 6.67 16.55 1.88
N VAL A 83 6.54 15.40 2.56
CA VAL A 83 5.72 15.28 3.77
C VAL A 83 6.27 16.18 4.90
N ARG A 84 7.60 16.33 5.01
CA ARG A 84 8.22 17.29 5.93
C ARG A 84 7.82 18.74 5.62
N SER A 85 7.77 19.14 4.35
CA SER A 85 7.30 20.46 3.94
C SER A 85 5.83 20.68 4.27
N VAL A 86 4.96 19.68 3.99
CA VAL A 86 3.54 19.71 4.36
C VAL A 86 3.37 19.86 5.88
N ARG A 87 4.12 19.09 6.66
CA ARG A 87 4.11 19.19 8.13
C ARG A 87 4.57 20.57 8.61
N GLY A 88 5.63 21.11 8.01
CA GLY A 88 6.17 22.42 8.36
C GLY A 88 5.16 23.56 8.12
N TYR A 89 4.39 23.48 7.04
CA TYR A 89 3.36 24.47 6.72
C TYR A 89 2.08 24.29 7.56
N THR A 90 1.58 23.07 7.66
CA THR A 90 0.25 22.79 8.23
C THR A 90 0.24 22.53 9.74
N GLY A 91 1.36 22.07 10.31
CA GLY A 91 1.44 21.57 11.68
C GLY A 91 0.68 20.25 11.93
N LEU A 92 0.16 19.58 10.88
CA LEU A 92 -0.63 18.37 11.03
C LEU A 92 0.21 17.21 11.56
N ARG A 93 -0.20 16.63 12.69
CA ARG A 93 0.41 15.41 13.25
C ARG A 93 0.17 14.18 12.36
N ASN A 94 -0.82 14.24 11.48
CA ASN A 94 -1.11 13.16 10.52
C ASN A 94 0.05 12.93 9.54
N CYS A 95 0.93 13.91 9.33
CA CYS A 95 2.15 13.72 8.54
C CYS A 95 3.04 12.61 9.12
N ASP A 96 3.16 12.54 10.44
CA ASP A 96 3.97 11.52 11.10
C ASP A 96 3.36 10.12 10.88
N ARG A 97 2.02 10.03 10.83
CA ARG A 97 1.29 8.77 10.57
C ARG A 97 1.36 8.32 9.11
N VAL A 98 1.33 9.27 8.17
CA VAL A 98 1.58 8.99 6.75
C VAL A 98 2.96 8.36 6.58
N VAL A 99 4.00 8.94 7.20
CA VAL A 99 5.35 8.37 7.12
C VAL A 99 5.39 6.96 7.72
N GLU A 100 4.76 6.73 8.87
CA GLU A 100 4.70 5.41 9.50
C GLU A 100 4.08 4.33 8.60
N VAL A 101 2.97 4.66 7.92
CA VAL A 101 2.37 3.74 6.92
C VAL A 101 3.30 3.50 5.75
N LEU A 102 3.94 4.56 5.22
CA LEU A 102 4.85 4.45 4.08
C LEU A 102 6.07 3.59 4.40
N GLU A 103 6.68 3.75 5.58
CA GLU A 103 7.81 2.91 6.01
C GLU A 103 7.42 1.43 6.07
N GLU A 104 6.21 1.12 6.59
CA GLU A 104 5.74 -0.26 6.62
C GLU A 104 5.43 -0.80 5.21
N VAL A 105 4.86 0.03 4.33
CA VAL A 105 4.62 -0.33 2.93
C VAL A 105 5.94 -0.61 2.21
N TRP A 106 6.96 0.25 2.35
CA TRP A 106 8.27 0.05 1.74
C TRP A 106 8.96 -1.19 2.31
N ARG A 107 8.85 -1.44 3.62
CA ARG A 107 9.31 -2.70 4.23
C ARG A 107 8.63 -3.91 3.57
N LEU A 108 7.31 -3.87 3.37
CA LEU A 108 6.57 -4.96 2.72
C LEU A 108 6.97 -5.15 1.25
N MET A 109 7.34 -4.08 0.54
CA MET A 109 7.93 -4.17 -0.81
C MET A 109 9.24 -4.96 -0.79
N ASP A 110 10.13 -4.66 0.17
CA ASP A 110 11.41 -5.36 0.32
C ASP A 110 11.21 -6.86 0.63
N PHE A 111 10.16 -7.20 1.41
CA PHE A 111 9.77 -8.59 1.67
C PHE A 111 9.03 -9.27 0.51
N GLY A 112 8.61 -8.51 -0.51
CA GLY A 112 7.84 -9.01 -1.64
C GLY A 112 6.37 -9.34 -1.34
N ASP A 113 5.80 -8.82 -0.25
CA ASP A 113 4.38 -8.97 0.08
C ASP A 113 3.51 -7.95 -0.68
N TRP A 114 3.42 -8.13 -1.98
CA TRP A 114 2.74 -7.19 -2.89
C TRP A 114 1.24 -7.04 -2.60
N LEU A 115 0.58 -8.05 -2.04
CA LEU A 115 -0.85 -7.93 -1.70
C LEU A 115 -1.05 -6.89 -0.60
N SER A 116 -0.22 -6.94 0.45
CA SER A 116 -0.25 -5.95 1.52
C SER A 116 0.21 -4.57 1.06
N VAL A 117 1.17 -4.48 0.14
CA VAL A 117 1.61 -3.21 -0.45
C VAL A 117 0.46 -2.49 -1.17
N TRP A 118 -0.28 -3.20 -2.01
CA TRP A 118 -1.40 -2.60 -2.75
C TRP A 118 -2.62 -2.32 -1.86
N ASP A 119 -2.78 -3.07 -0.77
CA ASP A 119 -3.77 -2.81 0.28
C ASP A 119 -3.16 -2.03 1.46
N TRP A 120 -2.56 -0.89 1.14
CA TRP A 120 -1.95 0.02 2.13
C TRP A 120 -2.97 0.52 3.17
N GLN A 121 -4.27 0.53 2.84
CA GLN A 121 -5.33 0.90 3.77
C GLN A 121 -5.47 -0.13 4.90
N SER A 122 -5.41 -1.42 4.58
CA SER A 122 -5.35 -2.47 5.59
C SER A 122 -4.05 -2.42 6.39
N VAL A 123 -2.92 -2.03 5.78
CA VAL A 123 -1.66 -1.78 6.52
C VAL A 123 -1.88 -0.68 7.57
N ALA A 124 -2.41 0.48 7.17
CA ALA A 124 -2.72 1.58 8.07
C ALA A 124 -3.65 1.14 9.22
N ARG A 125 -4.71 0.38 8.90
CA ARG A 125 -5.63 -0.17 9.91
C ARG A 125 -4.93 -1.09 10.90
N ARG A 126 -4.03 -1.97 10.44
CA ARG A 126 -3.26 -2.87 11.32
C ARG A 126 -2.31 -2.13 12.25
N LEU A 127 -1.77 -0.99 11.80
CA LEU A 127 -0.96 -0.09 12.63
C LEU A 127 -1.79 0.72 13.64
N GLY A 128 -3.13 0.58 13.64
CA GLY A 128 -4.01 1.39 14.48
C GLY A 128 -4.05 2.87 14.07
N LEU A 129 -3.74 3.14 12.80
CA LEU A 129 -3.70 4.48 12.24
C LEU A 129 -4.98 4.76 11.46
N ASP A 130 -5.82 5.63 12.01
CA ASP A 130 -7.06 6.09 11.39
C ASP A 130 -6.91 7.56 11.00
N PHE A 131 -6.62 7.83 9.73
CA PHE A 131 -6.38 9.21 9.31
C PHE A 131 -6.88 9.58 7.91
N LEU A 132 -7.41 8.64 7.11
CA LEU A 132 -7.81 8.90 5.73
C LEU A 132 -9.19 8.32 5.41
N CYS A 133 -10.20 9.16 5.57
CA CYS A 133 -11.58 8.94 5.14
C CYS A 133 -12.27 7.71 5.79
N THR A 134 -12.76 7.89 7.01
CA THR A 134 -13.93 7.14 7.51
C THR A 134 -15.23 7.78 7.01
#